data_AF-A0A7C7SVH6-F1
#
_entry.id   AF-A0A7C7SVH6-F1
#
_cell.length_a   1.000
_cell.length_b   1.000
_cell.length_c   1.000
_cell.angle_alpha   90.00
_cell.angle_beta   90.00
_cell.angle_gamma   90.00
#
_symmetry.space_group_name_H-M   'P 1'
#
loop_
_entity.id
_entity.type
_entity.pdbx_description
1 polymer ?
#
loop_
_entity_poly.entity_id
_entity_poly.type
_entity_poly.pdbx_seq_one_letter_code
_entity_poly.pdbx_strand_id
1 'polypeptide(L)'
;MGNIDSSKALKLGIAFSLLFSGFIWIAGQLWFQQPELLPKPQGIPFWYKWQLNEPTLISRASAWILYLGHQSTIWWLIYAAQKEQPKYTSGLHWFNIAALVANALFITLHLLQTGIWYDALAQDVLEISAQYS
;
A
#
# COMPACT_ATOMS: atom_id res chain seq x y z
N MET A 1 4.98 2.91 -28.11
CA MET A 1 4.10 2.08 -27.25
C MET A 1 2.68 2.23 -27.75
N GLY A 2 1.97 1.14 -28.05
CA GLY A 2 0.60 1.21 -28.56
C GLY A 2 -0.32 1.87 -27.54
N ASN A 3 -1.23 2.74 -28.00
CA ASN A 3 -2.22 3.38 -27.13
C ASN A 3 -3.08 2.29 -26.47
N ILE A 4 -2.93 2.13 -25.16
CA ILE A 4 -3.83 1.27 -24.38
C ILE A 4 -5.17 2.00 -24.27
N ASP A 5 -6.22 1.37 -24.79
CA ASP A 5 -7.58 1.87 -24.71
C ASP A 5 -8.05 1.96 -23.24
N SER A 6 -8.71 3.07 -22.89
CA SER A 6 -9.14 3.35 -21.51
C SER A 6 -10.15 2.33 -20.97
N SER A 7 -11.06 1.82 -21.82
CA SER A 7 -12.03 0.79 -21.40
C SER A 7 -11.33 -0.53 -21.10
N LYS A 8 -10.35 -0.91 -21.94
CA LYS A 8 -9.53 -2.10 -21.69
C LYS A 8 -8.72 -1.94 -20.40
N ALA A 9 -8.08 -0.79 -20.18
CA ALA A 9 -7.31 -0.51 -18.97
C ALA A 9 -8.17 -0.62 -17.71
N LEU A 10 -9.39 -0.08 -17.73
CA LEU A 10 -10.33 -0.17 -16.61
C LEU A 10 -10.70 -1.62 -16.29
N LYS A 11 -11.05 -2.42 -17.32
CA LYS A 11 -11.40 -3.83 -17.13
C LYS A 11 -10.24 -4.64 -16.55
N LEU A 12 -9.03 -4.40 -17.04
CA LEU A 12 -7.82 -5.01 -16.49
C LEU A 12 -7.58 -4.60 -15.04
N GLY A 13 -7.77 -3.32 -14.71
CA GLY A 13 -7.66 -2.82 -13.34
C GLY A 13 -8.65 -3.50 -12.39
N ILE A 14 -9.92 -3.63 -12.79
CA ILE A 14 -10.94 -4.32 -11.99
C ILE A 14 -10.57 -5.80 -11.78
N ALA A 15 -10.19 -6.50 -12.85
CA ALA A 15 -9.81 -7.90 -12.78
C ALA A 15 -8.58 -8.09 -11.87
N PHE A 16 -7.55 -7.25 -12.05
CA PHE A 16 -6.36 -7.26 -11.21
C PHE A 16 -6.70 -7.04 -9.73
N SER A 17 -7.54 -6.05 -9.40
CA SER A 17 -7.95 -5.79 -8.01
C SER A 17 -8.63 -7.00 -7.39
N LEU A 18 -9.58 -7.64 -8.10
CA LEU A 18 -10.26 -8.83 -7.60
C LEU A 18 -9.29 -10.00 -7.37
N LEU A 19 -8.40 -10.25 -8.33
CA LEU A 19 -7.39 -11.31 -8.22
C LEU A 19 -6.41 -11.02 -7.07
N PHE A 20 -5.96 -9.78 -6.93
CA PHE A 20 -5.02 -9.40 -5.88
C PHE A 20 -5.68 -9.45 -4.50
N SER A 21 -6.96 -9.09 -4.36
CA SER A 21 -7.72 -9.31 -3.12
C SER A 21 -7.83 -10.79 -2.77
N GLY A 22 -8.11 -11.65 -3.76
CA GLY A 22 -8.07 -13.10 -3.56
C GLY A 22 -6.69 -13.60 -3.14
N PHE A 23 -5.63 -13.05 -3.74
CA PHE A 23 -4.25 -13.36 -3.38
C PHE A 23 -3.91 -12.95 -1.94
N ILE A 24 -4.35 -11.77 -1.49
CA ILE A 24 -4.21 -11.33 -0.09
C ILE A 24 -4.92 -12.31 0.85
N TRP A 25 -6.14 -12.73 0.50
CA TRP A 25 -6.89 -13.70 1.31
C TRP A 25 -6.14 -15.03 1.42
N ILE A 26 -5.63 -15.56 0.31
CA ILE A 26 -4.81 -16.79 0.29
C ILE A 26 -3.52 -16.62 1.11
N ALA A 27 -2.82 -15.50 0.95
CA ALA A 27 -1.62 -15.19 1.72
C ALA A 27 -1.92 -15.15 3.23
N GLY A 28 -3.07 -14.60 3.62
CA GLY A 28 -3.55 -14.61 4.99
C GLY A 28 -3.79 -16.01 5.56
N GLN A 29 -4.18 -16.98 4.73
CA GLN A 29 -4.39 -18.36 5.18
C GLN A 29 -3.11 -19.20 5.18
N LEU A 30 -2.23 -18.98 4.19
CA LEU A 30 -1.10 -19.88 3.91
C LEU A 30 0.26 -19.37 4.39
N TRP A 31 0.41 -18.05 4.53
CA TRP A 31 1.70 -17.43 4.80
C TRP A 31 1.71 -16.63 6.11
N PHE A 32 0.69 -15.81 6.36
CA PHE A 32 0.72 -14.91 7.51
C PHE A 32 0.67 -15.69 8.82
N GLN A 33 1.69 -15.45 9.65
CA GLN A 33 1.75 -15.98 11.00
C GLN A 33 1.00 -15.06 11.95
N GLN A 34 0.41 -15.63 13.00
CA GLN A 34 -0.16 -14.82 14.09
C GLN A 34 0.98 -14.33 14.98
N PRO A 35 1.26 -13.02 15.00
CA PRO A 35 2.32 -12.49 15.86
C PRO A 35 1.86 -12.42 17.32
N GLU A 36 2.83 -12.33 18.21
CA GLU A 36 2.57 -11.93 19.59
C GLU A 36 2.32 -10.42 19.65
N LEU A 37 1.12 -10.06 20.08
CA LEU A 37 0.69 -8.66 20.21
C LEU A 37 0.95 -8.13 21.61
N LEU A 38 1.22 -6.84 21.70
CA LEU A 38 1.47 -6.12 22.93
C LEU A 38 0.19 -6.12 23.79
N PRO A 39 0.24 -6.66 25.03
CA PRO A 39 -0.93 -6.75 25.88
C PRO A 39 -1.42 -5.37 26.29
N LYS A 40 -2.74 -5.20 26.41
CA LYS A 40 -3.34 -3.94 26.82
C LYS A 40 -2.91 -3.57 28.26
N PRO A 41 -2.27 -2.42 28.49
CA PRO A 41 -1.93 -1.94 29.82
C PRO A 41 -3.19 -1.51 30.59
N GLN A 42 -3.16 -1.69 31.92
CA GLN A 42 -4.25 -1.32 32.80
C GLN A 42 -4.40 0.21 32.88
N GLY A 43 -5.64 0.70 32.86
CA GLY A 43 -5.94 2.13 33.03
C GLY A 43 -5.72 3.00 31.79
N ILE A 44 -5.33 2.44 30.65
CA ILE A 44 -5.20 3.18 29.38
C ILE A 44 -6.51 3.10 28.57
N PRO A 45 -7.19 4.24 28.33
CA PRO A 45 -8.47 4.27 27.63
C PRO A 45 -8.35 3.98 26.13
N PHE A 46 -7.29 4.48 25.48
CA PHE A 46 -7.03 4.30 24.04
C PHE A 46 -5.76 3.48 23.85
N TRP A 47 -5.92 2.28 23.30
CA TRP A 47 -4.85 1.29 23.16
C TRP A 47 -4.95 0.60 21.81
N TYR A 48 -3.91 0.78 20.98
CA TYR A 48 -3.89 0.18 19.67
C TYR A 48 -3.53 -1.31 19.75
N LYS A 49 -4.56 -2.16 19.71
CA LYS A 49 -4.45 -3.62 19.90
C LYS A 49 -3.55 -4.35 18.91
N TRP A 50 -3.19 -3.74 17.78
CA TRP A 50 -2.41 -4.38 16.71
C TRP A 50 -0.91 -4.12 16.81
N GLN A 51 -0.46 -3.53 17.92
CA GLN A 51 0.96 -3.39 18.20
C GLN A 51 1.60 -4.75 18.45
N LEU A 52 2.71 -5.04 17.77
CA LEU A 52 3.65 -6.11 18.12
C LEU A 52 4.22 -5.93 19.53
N ASN A 53 4.40 -7.04 20.23
CA ASN A 53 5.06 -7.08 21.53
C ASN A 53 6.56 -6.70 21.43
N GLU A 54 7.24 -7.19 20.38
CA GLU A 54 8.67 -6.94 20.14
C GLU A 54 8.91 -6.29 18.76
N PRO A 55 8.66 -4.98 18.61
CA PRO A 55 8.91 -4.29 17.35
C PRO A 55 10.40 -4.05 17.12
N THR A 56 10.86 -4.19 15.87
CA THR A 56 12.25 -3.91 15.48
C THR A 56 12.35 -2.58 14.74
N LEU A 57 13.52 -1.95 14.76
CA LEU A 57 13.77 -0.75 13.96
C LEU A 57 13.62 -1.04 12.46
N ILE A 58 14.07 -2.21 12.02
CA ILE A 58 14.07 -2.60 10.60
C ILE A 58 12.64 -2.76 10.09
N SER A 59 11.75 -3.39 10.87
CA SER A 59 10.34 -3.53 10.45
C SER A 59 9.69 -2.17 10.22
N ARG A 60 9.81 -1.26 11.18
CA ARG A 60 9.25 0.11 11.10
C ARG A 60 9.87 0.93 9.97
N ALA A 61 11.20 0.93 9.88
CA ALA A 61 11.92 1.65 8.84
C ALA A 61 11.54 1.14 7.44
N SER A 62 11.41 -0.18 7.25
CA SER A 62 11.00 -0.75 5.96
C SER A 62 9.62 -0.26 5.51
N ALA A 63 8.65 -0.18 6.42
CA ALA A 63 7.31 0.31 6.12
C ALA A 63 7.32 1.80 5.76
N TRP A 64 8.01 2.64 6.54
CA TRP A 64 8.12 4.07 6.25
C TRP A 64 8.87 4.36 4.95
N ILE A 65 9.95 3.64 4.66
CA ILE A 65 10.72 3.80 3.42
C ILE A 65 9.86 3.42 2.21
N LEU A 66 9.12 2.31 2.28
CA LEU A 66 8.20 1.92 1.19
C LEU A 66 7.08 2.94 1.00
N TYR A 67 6.51 3.46 2.10
CA TYR A 67 5.52 4.53 2.07
C TYR A 67 6.07 5.80 1.40
N LEU A 68 7.23 6.30 1.86
CA LEU A 68 7.88 7.48 1.28
C LEU A 68 8.26 7.25 -0.18
N GLY A 69 8.74 6.06 -0.53
CA GLY A 69 9.07 5.68 -1.90
C GLY A 69 7.84 5.73 -2.81
N HIS A 70 6.71 5.18 -2.35
CA HIS A 70 5.45 5.23 -3.08
C HIS A 70 4.98 6.68 -3.26
N GLN A 71 4.92 7.44 -2.16
CA GLN A 71 4.48 8.83 -2.16
C GLN A 71 5.33 9.69 -3.11
N SER A 72 6.65 9.56 -3.03
CA SER A 72 7.59 10.28 -3.91
C SER A 72 7.41 9.89 -5.37
N THR A 73 7.18 8.60 -5.66
CA THR A 73 6.95 8.10 -7.01
C THR A 73 5.68 8.73 -7.61
N ILE A 74 4.59 8.74 -6.86
CA ILE A 74 3.32 9.32 -7.33
C ILE A 74 3.43 10.84 -7.51
N TRP A 75 4.05 11.55 -6.58
CA TRP A 75 4.29 12.99 -6.72
C TRP A 75 5.15 13.31 -7.95
N TRP A 76 6.19 12.52 -8.20
CA TRP A 76 7.01 12.69 -9.40
C TRP A 76 6.21 12.46 -10.69
N LEU A 77 5.34 11.45 -10.73
CA LEU A 77 4.46 11.21 -11.89
C LEU A 77 3.46 12.34 -12.11
N ILE A 78 2.88 12.88 -11.04
CA ILE A 78 2.00 14.05 -11.10
C ILE A 78 2.76 15.27 -11.64
N TYR A 79 3.95 15.52 -11.12
CA TYR A 79 4.82 16.59 -11.60
C TYR A 79 5.16 16.42 -13.09
N ALA A 80 5.49 15.20 -13.53
CA ALA A 80 5.77 14.90 -14.93
C ALA A 80 4.54 15.17 -15.83
N ALA A 81 3.35 14.73 -15.41
CA ALA A 81 2.10 14.99 -16.12
C ALA A 81 1.79 16.49 -16.21
N GLN A 82 1.97 17.23 -15.11
CA GLN A 82 1.78 18.68 -15.08
C GLN A 82 2.77 19.41 -15.99
N LYS A 83 4.02 18.95 -16.06
CA LYS A 83 5.05 19.55 -16.92
C LYS A 83 4.76 19.34 -18.41
N GLU A 84 4.23 18.17 -18.77
CA GLU A 84 3.91 17.86 -20.18
C GLU A 84 2.64 18.56 -20.71
N GLN A 85 1.76 19.04 -19.82
CA GLN A 85 0.48 19.68 -20.19
C GLN A 85 -0.30 18.91 -21.29
N PRO A 86 -0.51 17.59 -21.11
CA PRO A 86 -1.03 16.74 -22.17
C PRO A 86 -2.50 17.02 -22.43
N LYS A 87 -2.91 16.92 -23.70
CA LYS A 87 -4.31 17.03 -24.10
C LYS A 87 -5.08 15.75 -23.75
N TYR A 88 -6.40 15.88 -23.63
CA TYR A 88 -7.29 14.73 -23.48
C TYR A 88 -7.16 13.76 -24.66
N THR A 89 -7.19 12.47 -24.35
CA THR A 89 -7.06 11.39 -25.32
C THR A 89 -7.94 10.21 -24.88
N SER A 90 -8.31 9.33 -25.81
CA SER A 90 -9.07 8.11 -25.54
C SER A 90 -8.22 7.00 -24.91
N GLY A 91 -6.89 7.12 -24.97
CA GLY A 91 -5.95 6.17 -24.37
C GLY A 91 -5.36 6.63 -23.04
N LEU A 92 -4.40 5.87 -22.53
CA LEU A 92 -3.60 6.27 -21.37
C LEU A 92 -2.29 6.92 -21.81
N HIS A 93 -1.97 8.05 -21.17
CA HIS A 93 -0.62 8.61 -21.22
C HIS A 93 0.37 7.72 -20.47
N TRP A 94 1.66 7.85 -20.78
CA TRP A 94 2.69 7.00 -20.19
C TRP A 94 2.72 7.11 -18.66
N PHE A 95 2.50 8.32 -18.09
CA PHE A 95 2.46 8.53 -16.65
C PHE A 95 1.24 7.87 -15.99
N ASN A 96 0.13 7.71 -16.71
CA ASN A 96 -1.03 6.95 -16.21
C ASN A 96 -0.69 5.46 -16.11
N ILE A 97 -0.03 4.91 -17.14
CA ILE A 97 0.43 3.51 -17.14
C ILE A 97 1.46 3.31 -16.03
N ALA A 98 2.43 4.22 -15.92
CA ALA A 98 3.45 4.18 -14.87
C ALA A 98 2.82 4.27 -13.46
N ALA A 99 1.78 5.07 -13.27
CA ALA A 99 1.07 5.15 -11.99
C ALA A 99 0.33 3.84 -11.65
N LEU A 100 -0.29 3.17 -12.64
CA LEU A 100 -0.91 1.86 -12.43
C LEU A 100 0.13 0.81 -12.05
N VAL A 101 1.27 0.78 -12.76
CA VAL A 101 2.37 -0.14 -12.48
C VAL A 101 2.99 0.14 -11.11
N ALA A 102 3.22 1.41 -10.77
CA ALA A 102 3.75 1.80 -9.47
C ALA A 102 2.82 1.35 -8.34
N ASN A 103 1.50 1.56 -8.46
CA ASN A 103 0.55 1.07 -7.48
C ASN A 103 0.59 -0.46 -7.36
N ALA A 104 0.56 -1.20 -8.48
CA ALA A 104 0.63 -2.66 -8.46
C ALA A 104 1.93 -3.17 -7.79
N LEU A 105 3.06 -2.51 -8.04
CA LEU A 105 4.33 -2.82 -7.39
C LEU A 105 4.27 -2.54 -5.88
N PHE A 106 3.87 -1.34 -5.48
CA PHE A 106 3.90 -0.93 -4.07
C PHE A 106 2.87 -1.67 -3.20
N ILE A 107 1.69 -2.03 -3.73
CA ILE A 107 0.77 -2.91 -2.98
C ILE A 107 1.36 -4.32 -2.80
N THR A 108 2.14 -4.81 -3.77
CA THR A 108 2.82 -6.10 -3.66
C THR A 108 3.95 -6.03 -2.65
N LEU A 109 4.78 -4.99 -2.70
CA LEU A 109 5.84 -4.76 -1.71
C LEU A 109 5.25 -4.57 -0.31
N HIS A 110 4.14 -3.86 -0.18
CA HIS A 110 3.41 -3.73 1.07
C HIS A 110 2.93 -5.09 1.59
N LEU A 111 2.33 -5.92 0.73
CA LEU A 111 1.90 -7.26 1.13
C LEU A 111 3.07 -8.12 1.59
N LEU A 112 4.21 -8.04 0.90
CA LEU A 112 5.42 -8.75 1.28
C LEU A 112 5.97 -8.27 2.63
N GLN A 113 5.97 -6.96 2.85
CA GLN A 113 6.40 -6.36 4.10
C GLN A 113 5.51 -6.82 5.26
N THR A 114 4.18 -6.83 5.09
CA THR A 114 3.24 -7.37 6.07
C THR A 114 3.47 -8.85 6.33
N GLY A 115 3.73 -9.65 5.30
CA GLY A 115 3.99 -11.08 5.46
C GLY A 115 5.29 -11.42 6.19
N ILE A 116 6.30 -10.56 6.11
CA ILE A 116 7.61 -10.78 6.76
C ILE A 116 7.65 -10.19 8.18
N TRP A 117 7.11 -8.99 8.38
CA TRP A 117 7.29 -8.23 9.63
C TRP A 117 5.99 -7.97 10.40
N TYR A 118 4.83 -8.35 9.86
CA TYR A 118 3.51 -7.91 10.35
C TYR A 118 3.37 -6.37 10.37
N ASP A 119 2.20 -5.86 10.73
CA ASP A 119 1.84 -4.43 10.71
C ASP A 119 2.82 -3.57 11.55
N ALA A 120 3.90 -3.13 10.90
CA ALA A 120 5.00 -2.45 11.58
C ALA A 120 4.66 -1.01 11.95
N LEU A 121 3.71 -0.38 11.23
CA LEU A 121 3.28 1.00 11.51
C LEU A 121 2.30 1.09 12.67
N ALA A 122 1.73 -0.02 13.13
CA ALA A 122 0.91 -0.06 14.35
C ALA A 122 1.62 0.55 15.58
N GLN A 123 2.95 0.53 15.58
CA GLN A 123 3.78 1.12 16.63
C GLN A 123 3.80 2.65 16.62
N ASP A 124 3.63 3.24 15.43
CA ASP A 124 3.92 4.65 15.16
C ASP A 124 2.65 5.50 14.99
N VAL A 125 1.50 4.85 14.85
CA VAL A 125 0.22 5.50 14.57
C VAL A 125 -0.69 5.38 15.79
N LEU A 126 -1.20 6.53 16.26
CA LEU A 126 -2.14 6.57 17.37
C LEU A 126 -3.51 6.03 16.92
N GLU A 127 -4.16 5.24 17.77
CA GLU A 127 -5.51 4.72 17.49
C GLU A 127 -6.50 5.83 17.11
N ILE A 128 -6.37 7.00 17.74
CA ILE A 128 -7.24 8.15 17.49
C ILE A 128 -7.18 8.66 16.05
N SER A 129 -6.04 8.56 15.36
CA SER A 129 -5.98 9.01 13.96
C SER A 129 -6.84 8.13 13.03
N ALA A 130 -7.17 6.90 13.44
CA ALA A 130 -8.07 6.04 12.68
C ALA A 130 -9.56 6.37 12.90
N GLN A 131 -9.91 7.09 13.96
CA GLN A 131 -11.30 7.43 14.31
C GLN A 131 -11.82 8.69 13.61
N TYR A 132 -10.92 9.53 13.08
CA TYR A 132 -11.22 10.79 12.41
C TYR A 132 -10.92 10.78 10.89
N SER A 133 -10.69 9.59 10.30
CA SER A 133 -10.45 9.41 8.87
C SER A 133 -11.73 9.14 8.08
#